data_AF-A0A8D1EAD8-F1
#
_entry.id   AF-A0A8D1EAD8-F1
#
_cell.length_a   1.000
_cell.length_b   1.000
_cell.length_c   1.000
_cell.angle_alpha   90.00
_cell.angle_beta   90.00
_cell.angle_gamma   90.00
#
_symmetry.space_group_name_H-M   'P 1'
#
loop_
_entity.id
_entity.type
_entity.pdbx_description
1 polymer ?
#
loop_
_entity_poly.entity_id
_entity_poly.type
_entity_poly.pdbx_seq_one_letter_code
_entity_poly.pdbx_strand_id
1 'polypeptide(L)'
;MDARVVKDMATGKSKGYGSVSFFYNKLDAENAIVRMGGQWLGGRQIKTSWATRKPPAPKSTQENNTKQLKFEDVVNQSSPKNCTEYCGGIASGLTDQLMRQTFSPFGQIMEIRVFPEKRYSFVRFSTHGSAAHAIVSVTGTTIEGRVVKCYWGKESPDMTENYSRPSHFL
;
A
#
# COMPACT_ATOMS: atom_id res chain seq x y z
N MET A 1 -36.35 -11.08 -16.14
CA MET A 1 -35.09 -10.51 -15.60
C MET A 1 -35.42 -9.20 -14.93
N ASP A 2 -34.74 -8.86 -13.84
CA ASP A 2 -34.88 -7.56 -13.15
C ASP A 2 -33.54 -6.85 -13.14
N ALA A 3 -33.50 -5.53 -13.34
CA ALA A 3 -32.26 -4.76 -13.40
C ALA A 3 -32.40 -3.48 -12.58
N ARG A 4 -31.51 -3.31 -11.60
CA ARG A 4 -31.52 -2.17 -10.70
C ARG A 4 -30.18 -1.46 -10.72
N VAL A 5 -30.19 -0.20 -11.14
CA VAL A 5 -29.02 0.69 -11.04
C VAL A 5 -29.13 1.52 -9.78
N VAL A 6 -28.05 1.54 -8.99
CA VAL A 6 -28.03 2.38 -7.79
C VAL A 6 -27.73 3.81 -8.22
N LYS A 7 -28.67 4.71 -7.91
CA LYS A 7 -28.55 6.14 -8.16
C LYS A 7 -28.47 6.88 -6.84
N ASP A 8 -27.81 8.03 -6.86
CA ASP A 8 -27.82 8.97 -5.77
C ASP A 8 -29.20 9.60 -5.64
N MET A 9 -29.81 9.54 -4.44
CA MET A 9 -31.19 10.00 -4.24
C MET A 9 -31.33 11.53 -4.30
N ALA A 10 -30.25 12.28 -4.02
CA ALA A 10 -30.29 13.73 -4.06
C ALA A 10 -30.06 14.28 -5.47
N THR A 11 -29.17 13.64 -6.25
CA THR A 11 -28.76 14.15 -7.57
C THR A 11 -29.32 13.35 -8.76
N GLY A 12 -29.92 12.18 -8.51
CA GLY A 12 -30.42 11.28 -9.56
C GLY A 12 -29.32 10.61 -10.41
N LYS A 13 -28.04 10.96 -10.19
CA LYS A 13 -26.91 10.42 -10.96
C LYS A 13 -26.61 8.97 -10.55
N SER A 14 -26.22 8.16 -11.53
CA SER A 14 -25.77 6.78 -11.26
C SER A 14 -24.54 6.77 -10.37
N LYS A 15 -24.53 5.91 -9.34
CA LYS A 15 -23.34 5.67 -8.51
C LYS A 15 -22.33 4.74 -9.19
N GLY A 16 -22.59 4.33 -10.44
CA GLY A 16 -21.67 3.52 -11.24
C GLY A 16 -21.73 2.02 -10.97
N TYR A 17 -22.76 1.54 -10.26
CA TYR A 17 -23.01 0.12 -10.03
C TYR A 17 -24.50 -0.21 -9.99
N GLY A 18 -24.83 -1.47 -10.26
CA GLY A 18 -26.19 -1.99 -10.28
C GLY A 18 -26.17 -3.52 -10.23
N SER A 19 -27.33 -4.12 -10.02
CA SER A 19 -27.52 -5.56 -9.99
C SER A 19 -28.55 -5.99 -11.03
N VAL A 20 -28.30 -7.10 -11.70
CA VAL A 20 -29.26 -7.73 -12.62
C VAL A 20 -29.58 -9.12 -12.08
N SER A 21 -30.86 -9.43 -11.95
CA SER A 21 -31.38 -10.70 -11.46
C SER A 21 -31.98 -11.50 -12.61
N PHE A 22 -31.44 -12.70 -12.83
CA PHE A 22 -31.97 -13.69 -13.77
C PHE A 22 -32.79 -14.69 -12.96
N PHE A 23 -34.09 -14.84 -13.27
CA PHE A 23 -35.03 -15.58 -12.41
C PHE A 23 -34.98 -17.10 -12.57
N TYR A 24 -34.62 -17.61 -13.75
CA TYR A 24 -34.77 -19.04 -14.06
C TYR A 24 -33.53 -19.70 -14.69
N ASN A 25 -32.55 -18.92 -15.13
CA ASN A 25 -31.41 -19.45 -15.87
C ASN A 25 -30.08 -18.86 -15.41
N LYS A 26 -29.29 -19.70 -14.72
CA LYS A 26 -27.93 -19.37 -14.27
C LYS A 26 -26.98 -19.19 -15.46
N LEU A 27 -27.17 -19.96 -16.54
CA LEU A 27 -26.31 -19.91 -17.72
C LEU A 27 -26.42 -18.56 -18.45
N ASP A 28 -27.60 -17.95 -18.44
CA ASP A 28 -27.78 -16.60 -19.03
C ASP A 28 -27.04 -15.53 -18.21
N ALA A 29 -26.99 -15.68 -16.88
CA ALA A 29 -26.20 -14.80 -16.03
C ALA A 29 -24.68 -14.99 -16.27
N GLU A 30 -24.23 -16.23 -16.46
CA GLU A 30 -22.83 -16.55 -16.81
C GLU A 30 -22.43 -15.93 -18.14
N ASN A 31 -23.23 -16.16 -19.17
CA ASN A 31 -23.02 -15.59 -20.50
C ASN A 31 -23.02 -14.07 -20.46
N ALA A 32 -23.92 -13.45 -19.69
CA ALA A 32 -23.96 -12.00 -19.52
C ALA A 32 -22.71 -11.46 -18.82
N ILE A 33 -22.21 -12.14 -17.78
CA ILE A 33 -20.98 -11.72 -17.08
C ILE A 33 -19.79 -11.73 -18.05
N VAL A 34 -19.62 -12.79 -18.83
CA VAL A 34 -18.50 -12.91 -19.77
C VAL A 34 -18.62 -11.92 -20.93
N ARG A 35 -19.80 -11.83 -21.55
CA ARG A 35 -19.99 -11.01 -22.77
C ARG A 35 -20.05 -9.52 -22.50
N MET A 36 -20.58 -9.12 -21.35
CA MET A 36 -20.74 -7.71 -21.00
C MET A 36 -19.56 -7.17 -20.18
N GLY A 37 -18.66 -8.03 -19.72
CA GLY A 37 -17.42 -7.62 -19.05
C GLY A 37 -16.53 -6.83 -20.01
N GLY A 38 -16.21 -5.58 -19.67
CA GLY A 38 -15.35 -4.72 -20.47
C GLY A 38 -16.02 -4.00 -21.65
N GLN A 39 -17.34 -4.17 -21.85
CA GLN A 39 -18.06 -3.45 -22.89
C GLN A 39 -18.16 -1.95 -22.59
N TRP A 40 -18.21 -1.11 -23.61
CA TRP A 40 -18.31 0.34 -23.44
C TRP A 40 -19.77 0.77 -23.23
N LEU A 41 -20.03 1.49 -22.14
CA LEU A 41 -21.36 2.04 -21.83
C LEU A 41 -21.22 3.45 -21.23
N GLY A 42 -21.80 4.46 -21.89
CA GLY A 42 -21.79 5.84 -21.40
C GLY A 42 -20.38 6.43 -21.22
N GLY A 43 -19.44 6.06 -22.09
CA GLY A 43 -18.06 6.57 -22.08
C GLY A 43 -17.09 5.83 -21.15
N ARG A 44 -17.53 4.78 -20.45
CA ARG A 44 -16.65 3.92 -19.63
C ARG A 44 -16.89 2.44 -19.92
N GLN A 45 -15.85 1.62 -19.83
CA GLN A 45 -16.03 0.17 -19.82
C GLN A 45 -16.74 -0.28 -18.54
N ILE A 46 -17.73 -1.16 -18.69
CA ILE A 46 -18.48 -1.74 -17.58
C ILE A 46 -17.78 -2.99 -17.05
N LYS A 47 -17.91 -3.24 -15.75
CA LYS A 47 -17.43 -4.45 -15.09
C LYS A 47 -18.63 -5.25 -14.61
N THR A 48 -18.67 -6.53 -14.96
CA THR A 48 -19.70 -7.48 -14.57
C THR A 48 -19.07 -8.56 -13.69
N SER A 49 -19.80 -8.98 -12.66
CA SER A 49 -19.42 -10.09 -11.78
C SER A 49 -20.67 -10.66 -11.12
N TRP A 50 -20.55 -11.86 -10.56
CA TRP A 50 -21.62 -12.44 -9.74
C TRP A 50 -22.00 -11.54 -8.57
N ALA A 51 -23.30 -11.45 -8.28
CA ALA A 51 -23.82 -10.71 -7.15
C ALA A 51 -23.67 -11.53 -5.86
N THR A 52 -22.93 -11.01 -4.88
CA THR A 52 -22.85 -11.61 -3.54
C THR A 52 -23.87 -10.94 -2.63
N ARG A 53 -24.83 -11.71 -2.10
CA ARG A 53 -25.61 -11.25 -0.95
C ARG A 53 -24.70 -11.35 0.27
N LYS A 54 -24.30 -10.22 0.85
CA LYS A 54 -23.55 -10.24 2.11
C LYS A 54 -24.42 -10.94 3.18
N PRO A 55 -24.00 -12.07 3.78
CA PRO A 55 -24.65 -12.58 4.99
C PRO A 55 -24.46 -11.56 6.14
N PRO A 56 -25.37 -11.54 7.14
CA PRO A 56 -25.15 -10.75 8.35
C PRO A 56 -23.87 -11.25 9.03
N ALA A 57 -23.00 -10.30 9.41
CA ALA A 57 -21.61 -10.54 9.71
C ALA A 57 -21.36 -11.61 10.80
N PRO A 58 -20.57 -12.66 10.53
CA PRO A 58 -19.55 -13.09 11.47
C PRO A 58 -18.34 -12.17 11.35
N LYS A 59 -17.68 -11.91 12.47
CA LYS A 59 -16.52 -11.02 12.65
C LYS A 59 -15.57 -11.09 11.46
N SER A 60 -15.34 -9.94 10.85
CA SER A 60 -14.42 -9.73 9.74
C SER A 60 -13.03 -10.27 10.08
N THR A 61 -12.64 -11.39 9.47
CA THR A 61 -11.30 -11.50 8.92
C THR A 61 -11.23 -10.41 7.86
N GLN A 62 -10.74 -9.23 8.26
CA GLN A 62 -10.52 -8.10 7.38
C GLN A 62 -9.49 -8.53 6.32
N GLU A 63 -9.95 -9.07 5.19
CA GLU A 63 -9.22 -8.94 3.94
C GLU A 63 -9.30 -7.47 3.54
N ASN A 64 -8.48 -6.68 4.22
CA ASN A 64 -8.14 -5.34 3.83
C ASN A 64 -7.64 -5.42 2.40
N ASN A 65 -8.17 -4.55 1.56
CA ASN A 65 -7.67 -4.25 0.22
C ASN A 65 -6.31 -3.53 0.33
N THR A 66 -5.36 -4.07 1.10
CA THR A 66 -3.95 -3.80 0.94
C THR A 66 -3.55 -4.57 -0.30
N LYS A 67 -3.35 -3.88 -1.43
CA LYS A 67 -2.49 -4.41 -2.49
C LYS A 67 -1.22 -4.91 -1.79
N GLN A 68 -1.09 -6.22 -1.63
CA GLN A 68 0.09 -6.79 -1.01
C GLN A 68 1.26 -6.36 -1.89
N LEU A 69 2.18 -5.58 -1.34
CA LEU A 69 3.34 -5.12 -2.09
C LEU A 69 4.14 -6.36 -2.46
N LYS A 70 4.31 -6.62 -3.75
CA LYS A 70 5.16 -7.71 -4.20
C LYS A 70 6.61 -7.25 -4.11
N PHE A 71 7.47 -8.13 -3.63
CA PHE A 71 8.92 -7.86 -3.55
C PHE A 71 9.50 -7.45 -4.90
N GLU A 72 9.13 -8.13 -5.98
CA GLU A 72 9.61 -7.78 -7.34
C GLU A 72 9.17 -6.39 -7.79
N ASP A 73 7.95 -5.97 -7.45
CA ASP A 73 7.48 -4.63 -7.80
C ASP A 73 8.25 -3.58 -7.00
N VAL A 74 8.56 -3.85 -5.74
CA VAL A 74 9.29 -2.91 -4.86
C VAL A 74 10.77 -2.82 -5.24
N VAL A 75 11.45 -3.95 -5.45
CA VAL A 75 12.88 -3.95 -5.80
C VAL A 75 13.14 -3.18 -7.10
N ASN A 76 12.25 -3.30 -8.09
CA ASN A 76 12.37 -2.63 -9.37
C ASN A 76 11.98 -1.13 -9.36
N GLN A 77 11.48 -0.60 -8.23
CA GLN A 77 11.12 0.83 -8.12
C GLN A 77 12.32 1.75 -7.88
N SER A 78 13.50 1.20 -7.57
CA SER A 78 14.71 2.01 -7.34
C SER A 78 15.95 1.40 -7.97
N SER A 79 17.03 2.16 -7.96
CA SER A 79 18.32 1.69 -8.47
C SER A 79 18.82 0.53 -7.60
N PRO A 80 19.52 -0.47 -8.16
CA PRO A 80 20.13 -1.55 -7.37
C PRO A 80 21.20 -1.07 -6.37
N LYS A 81 21.62 0.20 -6.46
CA LYS A 81 22.56 0.85 -5.55
C LYS A 81 21.86 1.53 -4.37
N ASN A 82 20.55 1.80 -4.48
CA ASN A 82 19.82 2.44 -3.41
C ASN A 82 19.49 1.43 -2.31
N CYS A 83 20.14 1.56 -1.16
CA CYS A 83 19.83 0.74 0.01
C CYS A 83 19.09 1.53 1.10
N THR A 84 18.53 2.70 0.77
CA THR A 84 17.92 3.61 1.74
C THR A 84 16.41 3.62 1.62
N GLU A 85 15.75 3.50 2.75
CA GLU A 85 14.30 3.53 2.87
C GLU A 85 13.85 4.75 3.64
N TYR A 86 12.72 5.30 3.24
CA TYR A 86 11.90 6.20 4.02
C TYR A 86 10.86 5.39 4.80
N CYS A 87 10.70 5.66 6.09
CA CYS A 87 9.60 5.14 6.91
C CYS A 87 8.88 6.31 7.58
N GLY A 88 7.56 6.40 7.40
CA GLY A 88 6.75 7.49 7.97
C GLY A 88 5.43 7.03 8.57
N GLY A 89 4.79 7.91 9.34
CA GLY A 89 3.51 7.62 10.01
C GLY A 89 3.64 7.36 11.52
N ILE A 90 4.84 7.47 12.07
CA ILE A 90 5.14 7.27 13.49
C ILE A 90 4.97 8.61 14.22
N ALA A 91 3.88 8.79 14.96
CA ALA A 91 3.53 10.10 15.53
C ALA A 91 4.14 10.39 16.90
N SER A 92 4.46 9.36 17.66
CA SER A 92 5.08 9.42 18.99
C SER A 92 6.05 8.25 19.12
N GLY A 93 7.06 8.41 19.98
CA GLY A 93 8.02 7.34 20.25
C GLY A 93 9.02 7.05 19.12
N LEU A 94 9.06 7.87 18.07
CA LEU A 94 10.05 7.70 16.98
C LEU A 94 11.47 7.93 17.52
N THR A 95 12.20 6.83 17.70
CA THR A 95 13.59 6.82 18.21
C THR A 95 14.47 5.93 17.33
N ASP A 96 15.77 6.16 17.36
CA ASP A 96 16.75 5.28 16.67
C ASP A 96 16.57 3.82 17.11
N GLN A 97 16.44 3.59 18.41
CA GLN A 97 16.30 2.26 18.99
C GLN A 97 15.04 1.55 18.50
N LEU A 98 13.89 2.24 18.44
CA LEU A 98 12.65 1.68 17.91
C LEU A 98 12.80 1.26 16.44
N MET A 99 13.41 2.13 15.63
CA MET A 99 13.68 1.84 14.22
C MET A 99 14.64 0.67 14.07
N ARG A 100 15.70 0.62 14.89
CA ARG A 100 16.67 -0.47 14.88
C ARG A 100 16.00 -1.80 15.23
N GLN A 101 15.19 -1.84 16.30
CA GLN A 101 14.48 -3.05 16.71
C GLN A 101 13.49 -3.51 15.63
N THR A 102 12.79 -2.57 15.00
CA THR A 102 11.78 -2.88 13.97
C THR A 102 12.43 -3.41 12.68
N PHE A 103 13.55 -2.82 12.24
CA PHE A 103 14.12 -3.08 10.92
C PHE A 103 15.26 -4.12 10.91
N SER A 104 15.88 -4.42 12.06
CA SER A 104 16.96 -5.42 12.16
C SER A 104 16.61 -6.80 11.60
N PRO A 105 15.36 -7.32 11.72
CA PRO A 105 15.00 -8.62 11.17
C PRO A 105 15.12 -8.74 9.64
N PHE A 106 15.11 -7.62 8.90
CA PHE A 106 15.11 -7.63 7.42
C PHE A 106 16.53 -7.56 6.83
N GLY A 107 17.52 -7.19 7.63
CA GLY A 107 18.93 -7.15 7.22
C GLY A 107 19.80 -6.25 8.10
N GLN A 108 21.08 -6.21 7.77
CA GLN A 108 22.06 -5.38 8.49
C GLN A 108 21.80 -3.89 8.21
N ILE A 109 21.51 -3.15 9.28
CA ILE A 109 21.30 -1.70 9.23
C ILE A 109 22.66 -0.99 9.32
N MET A 110 22.97 -0.20 8.30
CA MET A 110 24.15 0.66 8.23
C MET A 110 23.93 1.99 8.93
N GLU A 111 22.74 2.56 8.82
CA GLU A 111 22.45 3.91 9.31
C GLU A 111 20.96 4.12 9.56
N ILE A 112 20.64 4.91 10.59
CA ILE A 112 19.28 5.35 10.89
C ILE A 112 19.32 6.87 11.12
N ARG A 113 18.41 7.59 10.48
CA ARG A 113 18.19 9.02 10.72
C ARG A 113 16.73 9.25 11.06
N VAL A 114 16.44 9.67 12.29
CA VAL A 114 15.07 9.94 12.74
C VAL A 114 14.75 11.43 12.69
N PHE A 115 13.53 11.77 12.28
CA PHE A 115 12.99 13.13 12.29
C PHE A 115 11.66 13.14 13.06
N PRO A 116 11.69 13.11 14.41
CA PRO A 116 10.48 13.00 15.24
C PRO A 116 9.46 14.13 14.98
N GLU A 117 9.94 15.36 14.79
CA GLU A 117 9.08 16.52 14.48
C GLU A 117 8.31 16.35 13.18
N LYS A 118 8.94 15.71 12.19
CA LYS A 118 8.35 15.45 10.86
C LYS A 118 7.71 14.07 10.76
N ARG A 119 7.80 13.24 11.81
CA ARG A 119 7.17 11.92 11.93
C ARG A 119 7.62 10.91 10.87
N TYR A 120 8.91 10.97 10.49
CA TYR A 120 9.52 10.02 9.58
C TYR A 120 11.00 9.77 9.90
N SER A 121 11.54 8.72 9.31
CA SER A 121 12.94 8.32 9.43
C SER A 121 13.48 7.78 8.11
N PHE A 122 14.80 7.82 7.94
CA PHE A 122 15.50 7.05 6.93
C PHE A 122 16.26 5.88 7.55
N VAL A 123 16.17 4.71 6.94
CA VAL A 123 16.93 3.51 7.33
C VAL A 123 17.74 3.05 6.13
N ARG A 124 19.06 2.94 6.28
CA ARG A 124 19.94 2.43 5.25
C ARG A 124 20.38 1.02 5.60
N PHE A 125 20.13 0.08 4.69
CA PHE A 125 20.59 -1.31 4.79
C PHE A 125 21.93 -1.51 4.09
N SER A 126 22.57 -2.64 4.39
CA SER A 126 23.78 -3.07 3.68
C SER A 126 23.49 -3.53 2.25
N THR A 127 22.28 -4.03 1.98
CA THR A 127 21.88 -4.53 0.66
C THR A 127 20.56 -3.93 0.19
N HIS A 128 20.42 -3.81 -1.13
CA HIS A 128 19.20 -3.36 -1.78
C HIS A 128 18.03 -4.33 -1.55
N GLY A 129 18.30 -5.64 -1.53
CA GLY A 129 17.29 -6.65 -1.25
C GLY A 129 16.74 -6.57 0.18
N SER A 130 17.59 -6.33 1.18
CA SER A 130 17.16 -6.14 2.57
C SER A 130 16.27 -4.91 2.74
N ALA A 131 16.58 -3.81 2.04
CA ALA A 131 15.67 -2.68 1.94
C ALA A 131 14.35 -3.13 1.30
N ALA A 132 14.31 -3.56 0.05
CA ALA A 132 13.06 -3.96 -0.61
C ALA A 132 12.17 -4.91 0.24
N HIS A 133 12.78 -5.85 0.97
CA HIS A 133 12.09 -6.74 1.90
C HIS A 133 11.47 -6.01 3.11
N ALA A 134 12.19 -5.06 3.71
CA ALA A 134 11.69 -4.20 4.78
C ALA A 134 10.52 -3.31 4.31
N ILE A 135 10.61 -2.64 3.15
CA ILE A 135 9.48 -1.87 2.59
C ILE A 135 8.22 -2.73 2.46
N VAL A 136 8.34 -3.92 1.88
CA VAL A 136 7.20 -4.84 1.69
C VAL A 136 6.60 -5.26 3.02
N SER A 137 7.45 -5.60 3.99
CA SER A 137 7.03 -6.20 5.25
C SER A 137 6.48 -5.18 6.24
N VAL A 138 7.06 -3.97 6.27
CA VAL A 138 6.74 -2.95 7.27
C VAL A 138 5.61 -2.04 6.79
N THR A 139 5.45 -1.83 5.48
CA THR A 139 4.37 -0.98 4.96
C THR A 139 2.99 -1.55 5.30
N GLY A 140 2.15 -0.76 5.97
CA GLY A 140 0.83 -1.18 6.41
C GLY A 140 0.82 -1.87 7.78
N THR A 141 1.98 -2.12 8.38
CA THR A 141 2.07 -2.58 9.77
C THR A 141 1.85 -1.43 10.75
N THR A 142 1.68 -1.77 12.02
CA THR A 142 1.42 -0.80 13.08
C THR A 142 2.65 -0.67 13.98
N ILE A 143 3.16 0.55 14.13
CA ILE A 143 4.23 0.91 15.09
C ILE A 143 3.64 1.96 16.04
N GLU A 144 3.72 1.75 17.35
CA GLU A 144 3.15 2.65 18.37
C GLU A 144 1.66 2.98 18.13
N GLY A 145 0.89 1.97 17.71
CA GLY A 145 -0.55 2.11 17.43
C GLY A 145 -0.89 2.86 16.15
N ARG A 146 0.09 3.22 15.30
CA ARG A 146 -0.15 3.86 14.00
C ARG A 146 0.36 3.05 12.82
N VAL A 147 -0.42 3.07 11.76
CA VAL A 147 -0.04 2.44 10.49
C VAL A 147 1.11 3.20 9.85
N VAL A 148 2.21 2.51 9.60
CA VAL A 148 3.39 3.08 8.96
C VAL A 148 3.43 2.81 7.47
N LYS A 149 4.14 3.67 6.74
CA LYS A 149 4.33 3.56 5.30
C LYS A 149 5.82 3.66 4.99
N CYS A 150 6.33 2.66 4.28
CA CYS A 150 7.71 2.61 3.86
C CYS A 150 7.81 2.75 2.34
N TYR A 151 8.81 3.48 1.87
CA TYR A 151 9.10 3.71 0.46
C TYR A 151 10.61 3.81 0.27
N TRP A 152 11.07 3.78 -0.97
CA TRP A 152 12.46 4.12 -1.26
C TRP A 152 12.77 5.56 -0.84
N GLY A 153 13.86 5.71 -0.09
CA GLY A 153 14.43 7.01 0.23
C GLY A 153 15.04 7.62 -1.04
N LYS A 154 14.94 8.95 -1.17
CA LYS A 154 15.68 9.66 -2.21
C LYS A 154 17.16 9.61 -1.89
N GLU A 155 17.98 9.21 -2.87
CA GLU A 155 19.43 9.33 -2.79
C GLU A 155 19.78 10.80 -2.55
N SER A 156 20.31 11.14 -1.38
CA SER A 156 20.82 12.48 -1.11
C SER A 156 22.31 12.48 -1.48
N PRO A 157 22.77 13.33 -2.43
CA PRO A 157 24.19 13.45 -2.75
C PRO A 157 25.05 13.88 -1.54
N ASP A 158 24.42 14.53 -0.54
CA ASP A 158 25.07 15.02 0.68
C ASP A 158 25.42 13.91 1.71
N MET A 159 25.11 12.64 1.43
CA MET A 159 25.38 11.56 2.40
C MET A 159 26.87 11.23 2.54
N THR A 160 27.71 11.68 1.60
CA THR A 160 29.16 11.45 1.61
C THR A 160 29.97 12.56 2.28
N GLU A 161 29.41 13.75 2.53
CA GLU A 161 30.19 14.92 2.97
C GLU A 161 30.22 15.16 4.49
N ASN A 162 29.33 14.55 5.27
CA ASN A 162 29.29 14.78 6.73
C ASN A 162 30.29 13.94 7.54
N TYR A 163 31.10 13.09 6.91
CA TYR A 163 32.18 12.35 7.57
C TYR A 163 33.55 13.07 7.56
N SER A 164 33.68 14.24 6.91
CA SER A 164 34.97 14.95 6.78
C SER A 164 35.07 16.30 7.49
N ARG A 165 34.13 16.67 8.36
CA ARG A 165 34.33 17.86 9.22
C ARG A 165 34.70 17.40 10.63
N PRO A 166 36.00 17.35 11.00
CA PRO A 166 36.35 17.30 12.41
C PRO A 166 35.71 18.52 13.07
N SER A 167 35.00 18.26 14.17
CA SER A 167 34.45 19.27 15.06
C SER A 167 35.57 20.22 15.49
N HIS A 168 35.64 21.38 14.84
CA HIS A 168 36.47 22.49 15.28
C HIS A 168 35.82 23.06 16.54
N PHE A 169 36.27 22.58 17.70
CA PHE A 169 36.11 23.29 18.96
C PHE A 169 37.48 23.82 19.36
N LEU A 170 37.56 25.16 19.26
CA LEU A 170 38.43 26.13 19.93
C LEU A 170 39.93 25.78 20.09
#